data_AF-C3YCU9-F1
#
_entry.id   AF-C3YCU9-F1
#
_cell.length_a   1.000
_cell.length_b   1.000
_cell.length_c   1.000
_cell.angle_alpha   90.00
_cell.angle_beta   90.00
_cell.angle_gamma   90.00
#
_symmetry.space_group_name_H-M   'P 1'
#
loop_
_entity.id
_entity.type
_entity.pdbx_description
1 polymer ?
#
loop_
_entity_poly.entity_id
_entity_poly.type
_entity_poly.pdbx_seq_one_letter_code
_entity_poly.pdbx_strand_id
1 'polypeptide(L)'
;MAGKLRTTAAVVLLSLADVAANTILYMNGADLHKFTHDISFFSIFTSLMDICIFGMLRGCVTFGAVLSVLFNARDAVPRLKLSRSWVGVLPAAMCAYSLVKILLYSEKEVEFPHKPWFWGVFVGSIVGCAVFYLNWTLLSRISTQSYRSINSEEGTFEEKESLLRSEATNKSIFSTMKKLFFYAKPVIPYFLAATTFLIGGAVSQVIDGIAKIETSQDNFTHAIVTMCLLIAFTSLFDGMRTGLFQITMMKLNIRVRNLLFRSISRQEIGFFDSVKTGEMTSRLNSDTTTSTEMLIMNLKVFCATVVRVVLTVGFMFKLSWRLSILTLLLFPVIALVAKMYGKCLKKVAKEIQTSFAKANDVAEETYANMRTVRSFANEDRECERYSGRLLDVYKLVFREAFLLGSFLTIEHLFALVQLVLTLYYGGHLVILKKLTGGNLVSFILYQSHLRDALE
;
A
#
# COMPACT_ATOMS: atom_id res chain seq x y z
N MET A 1 19.19 34.13 1.70
CA MET A 1 19.05 33.81 3.15
C MET A 1 17.69 34.20 3.74
N ALA A 2 17.11 35.36 3.41
CA ALA A 2 15.84 35.82 3.99
C ALA A 2 14.65 34.84 3.81
N GLY A 3 14.53 34.18 2.66
CA GLY A 3 13.48 33.17 2.42
C GLY A 3 13.59 31.93 3.31
N LYS A 4 14.82 31.44 3.55
CA LYS A 4 15.10 30.29 4.43
C LYS A 4 14.73 30.60 5.88
N LEU A 5 15.10 31.80 6.36
CA LEU A 5 14.83 32.20 7.74
C LEU A 5 13.33 32.38 8.00
N ARG A 6 12.60 32.94 7.02
CA ARG A 6 11.14 33.09 7.08
C ARG A 6 10.42 31.75 7.13
N THR A 7 10.82 30.77 6.32
CA THR A 7 10.18 29.45 6.32
C THR A 7 10.50 28.66 7.59
N THR A 8 11.74 28.70 8.09
CA THR A 8 12.09 28.06 9.37
C THR A 8 11.38 28.72 10.55
N ALA A 9 11.26 30.05 10.56
CA ALA A 9 10.54 30.77 11.61
C ALA A 9 9.04 30.44 11.59
N ALA A 10 8.42 30.38 10.41
CA ALA A 10 7.02 30.00 10.26
C ALA A 10 6.75 28.57 10.76
N VAL A 11 7.63 27.61 10.42
CA VAL A 11 7.52 26.22 10.89
C VAL A 11 7.64 26.12 12.41
N VAL A 12 8.58 26.85 13.02
CA VAL A 12 8.75 26.89 14.49
C VAL A 12 7.52 27.48 15.16
N LEU A 13 6.99 28.61 14.67
CA LEU A 13 5.78 29.23 15.21
C LEU A 13 4.56 28.30 15.10
N LEU A 14 4.38 27.63 13.96
CA LEU A 14 3.30 26.64 13.77
C LEU A 14 3.45 25.43 14.71
N SER A 15 4.67 24.93 14.92
CA SER A 15 4.90 23.82 15.85
C SER A 15 4.69 24.21 17.31
N LEU A 16 5.12 25.41 17.71
CA LEU A 16 4.89 25.95 19.06
C LEU A 16 3.40 26.19 19.31
N ALA A 17 2.68 26.70 18.31
CA ALA A 17 1.23 26.88 18.39
C ALA A 17 0.50 25.54 18.54
N ASP A 18 0.90 24.48 17.84
CA ASP A 18 0.32 23.14 17.99
C ASP A 18 0.59 22.54 19.39
N VAL A 19 1.82 22.65 19.90
CA VAL A 19 2.15 22.18 21.26
C VAL A 19 1.37 22.97 22.31
N ALA A 20 1.35 24.31 22.21
CA ALA A 20 0.64 25.18 23.14
C ALA A 20 -0.88 24.96 23.11
N ALA A 21 -1.47 24.79 21.92
CA ALA A 21 -2.90 24.51 21.80
C ALA A 21 -3.27 23.18 22.49
N ASN A 22 -2.50 22.11 22.25
CA ASN A 22 -2.78 20.81 22.88
C ASN A 22 -2.56 20.82 24.40
N THR A 23 -1.56 21.55 24.90
CA THR A 23 -1.34 21.66 26.36
C THR A 23 -2.40 22.52 27.05
N ILE A 24 -2.83 23.63 26.44
CA ILE A 24 -3.90 24.49 26.99
C ILE A 24 -5.24 23.75 26.98
N LEU A 25 -5.58 23.06 25.90
CA LEU A 25 -6.81 22.26 25.80
C LEU A 25 -6.84 21.14 26.85
N TYR A 26 -5.69 20.53 27.13
CA TYR A 26 -5.55 19.51 28.16
C TYR A 26 -5.66 20.08 29.58
N MET A 27 -4.97 21.19 29.87
CA MET A 27 -4.99 21.84 31.20
C MET A 27 -6.37 22.42 31.56
N ASN A 28 -7.12 22.95 30.60
CA ASN A 28 -8.49 23.43 30.84
C ASN A 28 -9.51 22.29 30.99
N GLY A 29 -9.19 21.09 30.48
CA GLY A 29 -10.05 19.91 30.58
C GLY A 29 -9.81 19.06 31.84
N ALA A 30 -8.60 19.11 32.41
CA ALA A 30 -8.21 18.34 33.60
C ALA A 30 -8.10 19.27 34.82
N ASP A 31 -8.96 19.06 35.83
CA ASP A 31 -8.75 19.67 37.14
C ASP A 31 -7.33 19.34 37.64
N LEU A 32 -6.64 20.27 38.30
CA LEU A 32 -5.25 20.09 38.76
C LEU A 32 -5.06 18.79 39.57
N HIS A 33 -6.11 18.35 40.28
CA HIS A 33 -6.17 17.10 41.03
C HIS A 33 -6.26 15.85 40.12
N LYS A 34 -6.98 15.90 38.99
CA LYS A 34 -7.01 14.82 37.99
C LYS A 34 -5.69 14.69 37.26
N PHE A 35 -4.98 15.79 37.02
CA PHE A 35 -3.65 15.77 36.40
C PHE A 35 -2.61 15.02 37.25
N THR A 36 -2.55 15.32 38.56
CA THR A 36 -1.64 14.64 39.49
C THR A 36 -1.99 13.16 39.67
N HIS A 37 -3.29 12.83 39.61
CA HIS A 37 -3.78 11.46 39.63
C HIS A 37 -3.44 10.69 38.34
N ASP A 38 -3.57 11.31 37.17
CA ASP A 38 -3.22 10.70 35.88
C ASP A 38 -1.72 10.43 35.72
N ILE A 39 -0.86 11.26 36.32
CA ILE A 39 0.60 11.04 36.37
C ILE A 39 0.96 9.84 37.26
N SER A 40 0.24 9.66 38.37
CA SER A 40 0.52 8.60 39.35
C SER A 40 -0.15 7.26 39.02
N PHE A 41 -1.32 7.28 38.37
CA PHE A 41 -2.09 6.11 37.98
C PHE A 41 -2.50 6.19 36.50
N PHE A 42 -1.51 6.03 35.62
CA PHE A 42 -1.75 6.05 34.19
C PHE A 42 -2.65 4.88 33.74
N SER A 43 -3.78 5.20 33.11
CA SER A 43 -4.63 4.23 32.42
C SER A 43 -4.97 4.72 31.02
N ILE A 44 -4.67 3.90 30.02
CA ILE A 44 -4.89 4.17 28.58
C ILE A 44 -6.36 4.55 28.29
N PHE A 45 -7.30 4.06 29.10
CA PHE A 45 -8.74 4.25 28.91
C PHE A 45 -9.30 5.56 29.46
N THR A 46 -8.66 6.17 30.46
CA THR A 46 -9.23 7.32 31.22
C THR A 46 -8.34 8.53 31.29
N SER A 47 -7.07 8.43 30.89
CA SER A 47 -6.18 9.59 30.84
C SER A 47 -6.13 10.17 29.43
N LEU A 48 -6.20 11.50 29.29
CA LEU A 48 -5.95 12.20 28.01
C LEU A 48 -4.44 12.52 27.80
N MET A 49 -3.59 12.14 28.76
CA MET A 49 -2.16 12.48 28.78
C MET A 49 -1.40 12.02 27.52
N ASP A 50 -1.71 10.82 27.00
CA ASP A 50 -1.02 10.29 25.80
C ASP A 50 -1.14 11.18 24.57
N ILE A 51 -2.29 11.84 24.40
CA ILE A 51 -2.55 12.72 23.25
C ILE A 51 -1.70 13.98 23.38
N CYS A 52 -1.55 14.50 24.61
CA CYS A 52 -0.67 15.62 24.89
C CYS A 52 0.82 15.25 24.68
N ILE A 53 1.24 14.06 25.10
CA ILE A 53 2.59 13.54 24.87
C ILE A 53 2.88 13.42 23.37
N PHE A 54 1.92 12.98 22.57
CA PHE A 54 2.05 12.96 21.11
C PHE A 54 2.21 14.35 20.51
N GLY A 55 1.50 15.35 21.01
CA GLY A 55 1.71 16.75 20.66
C GLY A 55 3.15 17.21 20.92
N MET A 56 3.69 16.91 22.12
CA MET A 56 5.07 17.23 22.48
C MET A 56 6.09 16.50 21.60
N LEU A 57 5.86 15.21 21.31
CA LEU A 57 6.76 14.41 20.48
C LEU A 57 6.83 14.97 19.03
N ARG A 58 5.71 15.40 18.45
CA ARG A 58 5.69 16.09 17.14
C ARG A 58 6.50 17.40 17.19
N GLY A 59 6.35 18.16 18.28
CA GLY A 59 7.13 19.37 18.53
C GLY A 59 8.63 19.10 18.57
N CYS A 60 9.07 18.10 19.33
CA CYS A 60 10.49 17.73 19.41
C CYS A 60 11.08 17.30 18.06
N VAL A 61 10.34 16.50 17.29
CA VAL A 61 10.79 16.02 15.97
C VAL A 61 10.88 17.16 14.95
N THR A 62 9.89 18.07 14.92
CA THR A 62 9.93 19.25 14.04
C THR A 62 11.05 20.21 14.45
N PHE A 63 11.24 20.42 15.76
CA PHE A 63 12.32 21.25 16.27
C PHE A 63 13.69 20.69 15.88
N GLY A 64 13.93 19.39 16.05
CA GLY A 64 15.16 18.73 15.61
C GLY A 64 15.41 18.85 14.11
N ALA A 65 14.35 18.78 13.30
CA ALA A 65 14.43 18.99 11.86
C ALA A 65 14.78 20.44 11.49
N VAL A 66 14.19 21.43 12.17
CA VAL A 66 14.52 22.84 11.99
C VAL A 66 15.97 23.11 12.42
N LEU A 67 16.40 22.58 13.56
CA LEU A 67 17.77 22.71 14.06
C LEU A 67 18.78 22.17 13.05
N SER A 68 18.49 21.00 12.47
CA SER A 68 19.31 20.38 11.41
C SER A 68 19.41 21.27 10.16
N VAL A 69 18.32 21.93 9.75
CA VAL A 69 18.31 22.85 8.61
C VAL A 69 19.01 24.18 8.93
N LEU A 70 18.96 24.64 10.18
CA LEU A 70 19.65 25.86 10.61
C LEU A 70 21.17 25.66 10.63
N PHE A 71 21.67 24.58 11.25
CA PHE A 71 23.10 24.31 11.36
C PHE A 71 23.74 23.78 10.07
N ASN A 72 23.07 22.86 9.35
CA ASN A 72 23.64 22.25 8.14
C ASN A 72 22.56 21.99 7.07
N ALA A 73 22.09 23.05 6.43
CA ALA A 73 21.08 22.94 5.36
C ALA A 73 21.53 22.11 4.15
N ARG A 74 22.84 22.07 3.86
CA ARG A 74 23.40 21.40 2.67
C ARG A 74 23.13 19.90 2.71
N ASP A 75 23.33 19.28 3.87
CA ASP A 75 23.11 17.84 4.05
C ASP A 75 21.73 17.53 4.66
N ALA A 76 21.11 18.48 5.37
CA ALA A 76 19.80 18.27 5.98
C ALA A 76 18.68 18.17 4.94
N VAL A 77 18.62 19.08 3.95
CA VAL A 77 17.50 19.12 2.98
C VAL A 77 17.37 17.82 2.15
N PRO A 78 18.46 17.22 1.63
CA PRO A 78 18.40 15.91 0.96
C PRO A 78 17.89 14.79 1.88
N ARG A 79 18.35 14.78 3.14
CA ARG A 79 17.90 13.80 4.15
C ARG A 79 16.42 13.98 4.48
N LEU A 80 15.92 15.21 4.56
CA LEU A 80 14.50 15.50 4.76
C LEU A 80 13.62 15.09 3.57
N LYS A 81 14.13 15.25 2.34
CA LYS A 81 13.43 14.78 1.13
C LYS A 81 13.35 13.25 1.09
N LEU A 82 14.42 12.56 1.49
CA LEU A 82 14.45 11.10 1.58
C LEU A 82 13.53 10.56 2.67
N SER A 83 13.47 11.24 3.82
CA SER A 83 12.64 10.83 4.97
C SER A 83 11.18 11.25 4.86
N ARG A 84 10.78 12.05 3.86
CA ARG A 84 9.39 12.50 3.64
C ARG A 84 8.37 11.35 3.64
N SER A 85 8.77 10.21 3.10
CA SER A 85 7.95 9.00 3.10
C SER A 85 7.77 8.46 4.53
N TRP A 86 8.86 8.28 5.28
CA TRP A 86 8.89 7.75 6.66
C TRP A 86 8.16 8.64 7.65
N VAL A 87 8.29 9.94 7.49
CA VAL A 87 7.70 10.92 8.40
C VAL A 87 6.18 10.99 8.26
N GLY A 88 5.60 10.46 7.17
CA GLY A 88 4.15 10.32 7.04
C GLY A 88 3.55 9.19 7.90
N VAL A 89 4.33 8.18 8.29
CA VAL A 89 3.87 7.03 9.09
C VAL A 89 3.50 7.47 10.51
N LEU A 90 4.33 8.32 11.12
CA LEU A 90 4.17 8.79 12.49
C LEU A 90 2.87 9.57 12.74
N PRO A 91 2.52 10.63 11.98
CA PRO A 91 1.25 11.33 12.13
C PRO A 91 0.06 10.47 11.73
N ALA A 92 0.21 9.53 10.78
CA ALA A 92 -0.86 8.58 10.44
C ALA A 92 -1.17 7.64 11.61
N ALA A 93 -0.13 7.10 12.27
CA ALA A 93 -0.26 6.27 13.46
C ALA A 93 -0.83 7.05 14.66
N MET A 94 -0.46 8.31 14.83
CA MET A 94 -1.01 9.18 15.89
C MET A 94 -2.48 9.54 15.64
N CYS A 95 -2.87 9.87 14.40
CA CYS A 95 -4.27 10.07 14.02
C CYS A 95 -5.07 8.80 14.29
N ALA A 96 -4.54 7.65 13.87
CA ALA A 96 -5.12 6.35 14.14
C ALA A 96 -5.39 6.17 15.64
N TYR A 97 -4.35 6.30 16.47
CA TYR A 97 -4.49 6.18 17.91
C TYR A 97 -5.51 7.15 18.52
N SER A 98 -5.55 8.41 18.06
CA SER A 98 -6.50 9.41 18.58
C SER A 98 -7.96 8.99 18.37
N LEU A 99 -8.28 8.40 17.22
CA LEU A 99 -9.63 7.89 16.89
C LEU A 99 -9.96 6.61 17.65
N VAL A 100 -8.99 5.71 17.83
CA VAL A 100 -9.15 4.53 18.71
C VAL A 100 -9.45 4.98 20.14
N LYS A 101 -8.77 6.02 20.61
CA LYS A 101 -8.95 6.56 21.95
C LYS A 101 -10.33 7.21 22.13
N ILE A 102 -10.87 7.89 21.12
CA ILE A 102 -12.28 8.36 21.13
C ILE A 102 -13.24 7.18 21.33
N LEU A 103 -13.04 6.09 20.60
CA LEU A 103 -13.88 4.89 20.72
C LEU A 103 -13.81 4.27 22.12
N LEU A 104 -12.63 4.24 22.74
CA LEU A 104 -12.43 3.76 24.10
C LEU A 104 -13.14 4.65 25.15
N TYR A 105 -13.11 5.97 24.97
CA TYR A 105 -13.81 6.90 25.87
C TYR A 105 -15.33 6.82 25.77
N SER A 106 -15.87 6.64 24.55
CA SER A 106 -17.30 6.47 24.31
C SER A 106 -17.89 5.24 25.01
N GLU A 107 -17.06 4.33 25.52
CA GLU A 107 -17.50 3.12 26.20
C GLU A 107 -17.60 3.28 27.73
N LYS A 108 -16.81 4.18 28.33
CA LYS A 108 -16.66 4.26 29.80
C LYS A 108 -17.53 5.34 30.44
N GLU A 109 -17.88 6.41 29.72
CA GLU A 109 -18.78 7.46 30.20
C GLU A 109 -20.18 7.30 29.56
N VAL A 110 -21.20 7.10 30.40
CA VAL A 110 -22.61 6.92 29.98
C VAL A 110 -23.22 8.24 29.46
N GLU A 111 -22.66 9.38 29.88
CA GLU A 111 -22.96 10.70 29.33
C GLU A 111 -21.74 11.18 28.54
N PHE A 112 -21.92 11.42 27.23
CA PHE A 112 -20.89 12.08 26.44
C PHE A 112 -20.54 13.41 27.12
N PRO A 113 -19.27 13.69 27.44
CA PRO A 113 -18.90 14.99 27.95
C PRO A 113 -19.16 16.02 26.83
N HIS A 114 -20.30 16.71 26.89
CA HIS A 114 -20.66 17.83 26.02
C HIS A 114 -19.72 19.04 26.17
N LYS A 115 -18.66 18.91 26.97
CA LYS A 115 -17.64 19.94 27.17
C LYS A 115 -16.86 20.11 25.87
N PRO A 116 -16.83 21.33 25.28
CA PRO A 116 -16.15 21.58 24.01
C PRO A 116 -14.63 21.29 24.07
N TRP A 117 -14.04 21.38 25.26
CA TRP A 117 -12.63 21.09 25.51
C TRP A 117 -12.24 19.64 25.22
N PHE A 118 -13.11 18.68 25.51
CA PHE A 118 -12.87 17.25 25.26
C PHE A 118 -12.70 16.99 23.74
N TRP A 119 -13.64 17.47 22.94
CA TRP A 119 -13.57 17.39 21.48
C TRP A 119 -12.40 18.20 20.91
N GLY A 120 -12.09 19.34 21.53
CA GLY A 120 -10.94 20.18 21.20
C GLY A 120 -9.62 19.41 21.23
N VAL A 121 -9.38 18.53 22.21
CA VAL A 121 -8.14 17.74 22.31
C VAL A 121 -7.99 16.77 21.13
N PHE A 122 -9.07 16.11 20.70
CA PHE A 122 -9.00 15.16 19.58
C PHE A 122 -8.92 15.87 18.22
N VAL A 123 -9.73 16.91 18.01
CA VAL A 123 -9.66 17.73 16.80
C VAL A 123 -8.28 18.41 16.70
N GLY A 124 -7.77 18.94 17.82
CA GLY A 124 -6.43 19.51 17.92
C GLY A 124 -5.33 18.50 17.60
N SER A 125 -5.46 17.25 18.03
CA SER A 125 -4.52 16.19 17.66
C SER A 125 -4.54 15.86 16.16
N ILE A 126 -5.72 15.75 15.55
CA ILE A 126 -5.86 15.48 14.10
C ILE A 126 -5.31 16.66 13.28
N VAL A 127 -5.67 17.89 13.65
CA VAL A 127 -5.16 19.12 13.02
C VAL A 127 -3.65 19.22 13.18
N GLY A 128 -3.12 18.93 14.36
CA GLY A 128 -1.69 18.92 14.64
C GLY A 128 -0.92 17.88 13.82
N CYS A 129 -1.52 16.73 13.50
CA CYS A 129 -0.92 15.73 12.60
C CYS A 129 -0.84 16.26 11.16
N ALA A 130 -1.88 16.95 10.70
CA ALA A 130 -1.88 17.62 9.40
C ALA A 130 -0.85 18.76 9.34
N VAL A 131 -0.78 19.59 10.38
CA VAL A 131 0.20 20.68 10.51
C VAL A 131 1.63 20.13 10.55
N PHE A 132 1.88 19.05 11.28
CA PHE A 132 3.17 18.37 11.32
C PHE A 132 3.59 17.89 9.92
N TYR A 133 2.69 17.24 9.19
CA TYR A 133 2.97 16.78 7.82
C TYR A 133 3.23 17.97 6.88
N LEU A 134 2.40 19.02 6.94
CA LEU A 134 2.57 20.23 6.15
C LEU A 134 3.90 20.93 6.46
N ASN A 135 4.25 21.10 7.73
CA ASN A 135 5.53 21.65 8.17
C ASN A 135 6.71 20.86 7.61
N TRP A 136 6.63 19.52 7.60
CA TRP A 136 7.66 18.69 6.97
C TRP A 136 7.76 18.90 5.46
N THR A 137 6.61 19.05 4.77
CA THR A 137 6.61 19.36 3.33
C THR A 137 7.17 20.75 3.02
N LEU A 138 6.91 21.74 3.87
CA LEU A 138 7.46 23.09 3.74
C LEU A 138 8.98 23.09 3.96
N LEU A 139 9.46 22.36 4.98
CA LEU A 139 10.88 22.27 5.30
C LEU A 139 11.69 21.54 4.20
N SER A 140 11.09 20.52 3.57
CA SER A 140 11.70 19.82 2.43
C SER A 140 11.67 20.58 1.10
N ARG A 141 10.89 21.66 1.00
CA ARG A 141 10.83 22.57 -0.17
C ARG A 141 11.82 23.73 -0.11
N ILE A 142 12.55 23.89 0.99
CA ILE A 142 13.56 24.96 1.11
C ILE A 142 14.67 24.73 0.08
N SER A 143 14.77 25.65 -0.87
CA SER A 143 15.85 25.72 -1.86
C SER A 143 17.14 26.16 -1.16
N THR A 144 18.17 25.30 -1.21
CA THR A 144 19.55 25.66 -0.86
C THR A 144 20.31 26.08 -2.12
N GLN A 145 20.64 27.37 -2.24
CA GLN A 145 21.61 27.95 -3.17
C GLN A 145 23.00 27.83 -2.49
N SER A 146 24.14 27.36 -3.03
CA SER A 146 24.64 27.14 -4.39
C SER A 146 25.83 26.13 -4.37
N TYR A 147 25.88 25.19 -5.33
CA TYR A 147 27.02 25.05 -6.25
C TYR A 147 26.44 24.58 -7.59
N ARG A 148 26.41 25.49 -8.55
CA ARG A 148 26.25 25.20 -9.97
C ARG A 148 27.49 24.40 -10.39
N SER A 149 27.43 23.07 -10.29
CA SER A 149 28.30 22.19 -11.09
C SER A 149 27.51 21.78 -12.32
N ILE A 150 27.60 22.60 -13.37
CA ILE A 150 27.43 22.30 -14.81
C ILE A 150 26.13 21.61 -15.31
N ASN A 151 25.27 21.03 -14.47
CA ASN A 151 24.08 20.26 -14.89
C ASN A 151 22.74 20.91 -14.45
N SER A 152 22.73 22.16 -13.97
CA SER A 152 21.53 22.72 -13.32
C SER A 152 20.52 23.40 -14.23
N GLU A 153 20.63 23.29 -15.56
CA GLU A 153 19.48 23.53 -16.45
C GLU A 153 18.61 22.28 -16.60
N GLU A 154 19.11 21.09 -16.24
CA GLU A 154 18.34 19.84 -16.35
C GLU A 154 17.30 19.69 -15.22
N GLY A 155 17.58 20.06 -13.97
CA GLY A 155 16.70 19.66 -12.84
C GLY A 155 15.32 20.33 -12.73
N THR A 156 15.13 21.56 -13.23
CA THR A 156 13.79 22.23 -13.18
C THR A 156 12.95 21.91 -14.42
N PHE A 157 13.65 21.65 -15.53
CA PHE A 157 13.07 21.11 -16.74
C PHE A 157 12.68 19.65 -16.53
N GLU A 158 13.53 18.81 -15.93
CA GLU A 158 13.25 17.41 -15.58
C GLU A 158 12.11 17.24 -14.56
N GLU A 159 11.93 18.14 -13.58
CA GLU A 159 10.81 18.02 -12.63
C GLU A 159 9.47 18.44 -13.27
N LYS A 160 9.47 19.48 -14.11
CA LYS A 160 8.31 19.84 -14.95
C LYS A 160 8.05 18.82 -16.04
N GLU A 161 9.10 18.31 -16.69
CA GLU A 161 9.05 17.31 -17.74
C GLU A 161 8.64 15.97 -17.15
N SER A 162 9.05 15.59 -15.94
CA SER A 162 8.58 14.37 -15.28
C SER A 162 7.12 14.47 -14.83
N LEU A 163 6.65 15.65 -14.40
CA LEU A 163 5.22 15.89 -14.13
C LEU A 163 4.41 15.89 -15.43
N LEU A 164 4.85 16.61 -16.46
CA LEU A 164 4.22 16.64 -17.78
C LEU A 164 4.26 15.27 -18.45
N ARG A 165 5.37 14.53 -18.33
CA ARG A 165 5.53 13.15 -18.81
C ARG A 165 4.67 12.20 -18.01
N SER A 166 4.55 12.37 -16.69
CA SER A 166 3.62 11.60 -15.84
C SER A 166 2.17 11.84 -16.26
N GLU A 167 1.80 13.08 -16.51
CA GLU A 167 0.45 13.48 -16.91
C GLU A 167 0.13 13.04 -18.35
N ALA A 168 1.09 13.17 -19.28
CA ALA A 168 1.03 12.63 -20.63
C ALA A 168 0.98 11.10 -20.65
N THR A 169 1.77 10.41 -19.80
CA THR A 169 1.66 8.95 -19.64
C THR A 169 0.32 8.55 -19.05
N ASN A 170 -0.23 9.27 -18.08
CA ASN A 170 -1.55 8.96 -17.52
C ASN A 170 -2.66 9.11 -18.58
N LYS A 171 -2.60 10.18 -19.39
CA LYS A 171 -3.52 10.39 -20.50
C LYS A 171 -3.38 9.30 -21.58
N SER A 172 -2.15 8.88 -21.88
CA SER A 172 -1.85 7.77 -22.78
C SER A 172 -2.37 6.42 -22.24
N ILE A 173 -2.16 6.13 -20.96
CA ILE A 173 -2.65 4.92 -20.27
C ILE A 173 -4.18 4.87 -20.32
N PHE A 174 -4.86 5.96 -19.99
CA PHE A 174 -6.33 6.02 -20.03
C PHE A 174 -6.86 5.81 -21.45
N SER A 175 -6.20 6.41 -22.46
CA SER A 175 -6.55 6.19 -23.87
C SER A 175 -6.34 4.73 -24.30
N THR A 176 -5.28 4.08 -23.81
CA THR A 176 -4.96 2.68 -24.09
C THR A 176 -5.94 1.74 -23.41
N MET A 177 -6.30 2.02 -22.15
CA MET A 177 -7.34 1.28 -21.42
C MET A 177 -8.69 1.40 -22.11
N LYS A 178 -9.06 2.59 -22.61
CA LYS A 178 -10.31 2.79 -23.36
C LYS A 178 -10.32 1.97 -24.65
N LYS A 179 -9.20 1.92 -25.38
CA LYS A 179 -9.05 1.06 -26.57
C LYS A 179 -9.17 -0.41 -26.19
N LEU A 180 -8.54 -0.84 -25.09
CA LEU A 180 -8.61 -2.21 -24.60
C LEU A 180 -10.04 -2.61 -24.23
N PHE A 181 -10.78 -1.76 -23.53
CA PHE A 181 -12.17 -1.98 -23.19
C PHE A 181 -13.05 -2.11 -24.45
N PHE A 182 -12.77 -1.30 -25.46
CA PHE A 182 -13.45 -1.41 -26.76
C PHE A 182 -13.18 -2.77 -27.43
N TYR A 183 -11.96 -3.28 -27.38
CA TYR A 183 -11.63 -4.62 -27.89
C TYR A 183 -12.26 -5.75 -27.06
N ALA A 184 -12.44 -5.54 -25.75
CA ALA A 184 -13.04 -6.50 -24.83
C ALA A 184 -14.58 -6.52 -24.86
N LYS A 185 -15.24 -5.55 -25.51
CA LYS A 185 -16.71 -5.41 -25.59
C LYS A 185 -17.50 -6.73 -25.83
N PRO A 186 -17.14 -7.60 -26.80
CA PRO A 186 -17.88 -8.85 -27.04
C PRO A 186 -17.67 -9.92 -25.95
N VAL A 187 -16.69 -9.74 -25.07
CA VAL A 187 -16.35 -10.69 -23.99
C VAL A 187 -16.93 -10.25 -22.64
N ILE A 188 -17.40 -9.00 -22.53
CA ILE A 188 -18.05 -8.44 -21.34
C ILE A 188 -19.17 -9.33 -20.74
N PRO A 189 -20.08 -9.98 -21.50
CA PRO A 189 -21.13 -10.78 -20.87
C PRO A 189 -20.59 -12.00 -20.11
N TYR A 190 -19.55 -12.67 -20.63
CA TYR A 190 -18.90 -13.79 -19.95
C TYR A 190 -18.16 -13.33 -18.70
N PHE A 191 -17.51 -12.17 -18.80
CA PHE A 191 -16.85 -11.54 -17.66
C PHE A 191 -17.87 -11.17 -16.57
N LEU A 192 -18.99 -10.53 -16.92
CA LEU A 192 -20.06 -10.19 -15.98
C LEU A 192 -20.66 -11.43 -15.32
N ALA A 193 -20.93 -12.49 -16.09
CA ALA A 193 -21.37 -13.76 -15.53
C ALA A 193 -20.34 -14.35 -14.55
N ALA A 194 -19.05 -14.30 -14.88
CA ALA A 194 -18.00 -14.74 -13.97
C ALA A 194 -17.97 -13.92 -12.67
N THR A 195 -18.20 -12.60 -12.75
CA THR A 195 -18.28 -11.74 -11.56
C THR A 195 -19.52 -12.00 -10.71
N THR A 196 -20.66 -12.41 -11.29
CA THR A 196 -21.83 -12.77 -10.49
C THR A 196 -21.61 -14.08 -9.72
N PHE A 197 -20.98 -15.09 -10.33
CA PHE A 197 -20.59 -16.30 -9.61
C PHE A 197 -19.52 -16.03 -8.55
N LEU A 198 -18.63 -15.07 -8.80
CA LEU A 198 -17.66 -14.60 -7.81
C LEU A 198 -18.36 -14.04 -6.57
N ILE A 199 -19.35 -13.17 -6.75
CA ILE A 199 -20.11 -12.60 -5.62
C ILE A 199 -20.83 -13.72 -4.86
N GLY A 200 -21.49 -14.65 -5.55
CA GLY A 200 -22.16 -15.79 -4.91
C GLY A 200 -21.21 -16.65 -4.07
N GLY A 201 -20.07 -17.04 -4.63
CA GLY A 201 -19.06 -17.82 -3.91
C GLY A 201 -18.46 -17.07 -2.72
N ALA A 202 -18.17 -15.78 -2.88
CA ALA A 202 -17.62 -14.95 -1.81
C ALA A 202 -18.63 -14.75 -0.66
N VAL A 203 -19.92 -14.58 -0.96
CA VAL A 203 -20.97 -14.50 0.05
C VAL A 203 -21.07 -15.82 0.83
N SER A 204 -21.08 -16.96 0.14
CA SER A 204 -21.16 -18.27 0.80
C SER A 204 -19.95 -18.57 1.70
N GLN A 205 -18.72 -18.23 1.26
CA GLN A 205 -17.51 -18.35 2.10
C GLN A 205 -17.60 -17.52 3.37
N VAL A 206 -18.18 -16.32 3.27
CA VAL A 206 -18.36 -15.45 4.42
C VAL A 206 -19.43 -16.01 5.35
N ILE A 207 -20.53 -16.57 4.84
CA ILE A 207 -21.59 -17.21 5.63
C ILE A 207 -21.09 -18.46 6.37
N ASP A 208 -20.21 -19.26 5.75
CA ASP A 208 -19.55 -20.40 6.41
C ASP A 208 -18.77 -19.98 7.68
N GLY A 209 -18.22 -18.76 7.69
CA GLY A 209 -17.57 -18.18 8.88
C GLY A 209 -18.52 -17.88 10.04
N ILE A 210 -19.81 -17.65 9.78
CA ILE A 210 -20.86 -17.43 10.80
C ILE A 210 -21.41 -18.77 11.32
N ALA A 211 -21.60 -19.76 10.45
CA ALA A 211 -22.21 -21.04 10.79
C ALA A 211 -21.41 -21.87 11.84
N LYS A 212 -20.18 -21.46 12.16
CA LYS A 212 -19.31 -22.12 13.16
C LYS A 212 -19.79 -22.04 14.61
N ILE A 213 -20.83 -21.26 14.93
CA ILE A 213 -21.15 -20.96 16.34
C ILE A 213 -22.66 -21.06 16.63
N GLU A 214 -23.22 -22.26 16.51
CA GLU A 214 -24.46 -22.58 17.23
C GLU A 214 -24.24 -23.80 18.13
N THR A 215 -24.30 -23.56 19.43
CA THR A 215 -23.93 -24.49 20.51
C THR A 215 -25.18 -25.23 20.99
N SER A 216 -25.74 -26.12 20.16
CA SER A 216 -26.80 -27.05 20.54
C SER A 216 -26.55 -28.40 19.88
N GLN A 217 -26.60 -29.49 20.65
CA GLN A 217 -26.17 -30.83 20.25
C GLN A 217 -27.04 -31.43 19.12
N ASP A 218 -28.33 -31.08 19.06
CA ASP A 218 -29.22 -31.47 17.96
C ASP A 218 -29.08 -30.55 16.73
N ASN A 219 -28.74 -29.28 16.95
CA ASN A 219 -28.45 -28.33 15.88
C ASN A 219 -27.05 -28.55 15.27
N PHE A 220 -26.17 -29.31 15.92
CA PHE A 220 -24.81 -29.55 15.46
C PHE A 220 -24.78 -30.36 14.16
N THR A 221 -25.58 -31.42 14.07
CA THR A 221 -25.70 -32.22 12.84
C THR A 221 -26.28 -31.38 11.70
N HIS A 222 -27.30 -30.56 11.99
CA HIS A 222 -27.84 -29.61 11.02
C HIS A 222 -26.79 -28.57 10.58
N ALA A 223 -26.00 -28.02 11.51
CA ALA A 223 -24.94 -27.07 11.21
C ALA A 223 -23.86 -27.69 10.32
N ILE A 224 -23.41 -28.92 10.60
CA ILE A 224 -22.45 -29.63 9.74
C ILE A 224 -23.03 -29.87 8.36
N VAL A 225 -24.28 -30.34 8.26
CA VAL A 225 -24.93 -30.55 6.96
C VAL A 225 -25.04 -29.24 6.19
N THR A 226 -25.41 -28.14 6.84
CA THR A 226 -25.44 -26.82 6.19
C THR A 226 -24.06 -26.37 5.74
N MET A 227 -23.00 -26.61 6.51
CA MET A 227 -21.63 -26.32 6.09
C MET A 227 -21.19 -27.17 4.90
N CYS A 228 -21.46 -28.47 4.91
CA CYS A 228 -21.14 -29.34 3.78
C CYS A 228 -21.85 -28.86 2.50
N LEU A 229 -23.11 -28.43 2.61
CA LEU A 229 -23.86 -27.87 1.49
C LEU A 229 -23.29 -26.52 1.02
N LEU A 230 -22.90 -25.63 1.94
CA LEU A 230 -22.28 -24.35 1.61
C LEU A 230 -20.89 -24.52 1.01
N ILE A 231 -20.07 -25.46 1.49
CA ILE A 231 -18.77 -25.81 0.93
C ILE A 231 -18.93 -26.41 -0.48
N ALA A 232 -19.90 -27.29 -0.69
CA ALA A 232 -20.21 -27.82 -2.02
C ALA A 232 -20.65 -26.69 -2.97
N PHE A 233 -21.49 -25.77 -2.48
CA PHE A 233 -21.95 -24.62 -3.24
C PHE A 233 -20.83 -23.64 -3.58
N THR A 234 -19.98 -23.28 -2.62
CA THR A 234 -18.81 -22.41 -2.85
C THR A 234 -17.86 -23.03 -3.87
N SER A 235 -17.57 -24.34 -3.74
CA SER A 235 -16.69 -25.06 -4.67
C SER A 235 -17.26 -25.09 -6.09
N LEU A 236 -18.57 -25.31 -6.23
CA LEU A 236 -19.25 -25.26 -7.53
C LEU A 236 -19.17 -23.87 -8.15
N PHE A 237 -19.48 -22.83 -7.38
CA PHE A 237 -19.43 -21.44 -7.85
C PHE A 237 -18.01 -21.03 -8.23
N ASP A 238 -17.00 -21.48 -7.48
CA ASP A 238 -15.60 -21.18 -7.77
C ASP A 238 -15.11 -21.89 -9.03
N GLY A 239 -15.54 -23.14 -9.24
CA GLY A 239 -15.31 -23.89 -10.48
C GLY A 239 -15.95 -23.22 -11.69
N MET A 240 -17.24 -22.84 -11.60
CA MET A 240 -17.97 -22.15 -12.68
C MET A 240 -17.34 -20.78 -13.00
N ARG A 241 -17.01 -20.00 -11.97
CA ARG A 241 -16.29 -18.73 -12.09
C ARG A 241 -14.97 -18.92 -12.84
N THR A 242 -14.17 -19.89 -12.40
CA THR A 242 -12.86 -20.16 -13.00
C THR A 242 -12.99 -20.58 -14.46
N GLY A 243 -13.94 -21.45 -14.80
CA GLY A 243 -14.25 -21.83 -16.17
C GLY A 243 -14.68 -20.65 -17.05
N LEU A 244 -15.56 -19.78 -16.57
CA LEU A 244 -16.01 -18.59 -17.31
C LEU A 244 -14.87 -17.58 -17.54
N PHE A 245 -13.97 -17.40 -16.57
CA PHE A 245 -12.77 -16.59 -16.77
C PHE A 245 -11.84 -17.18 -17.83
N GLN A 246 -11.68 -18.50 -17.88
CA GLN A 246 -10.88 -19.17 -18.92
C GLN A 246 -11.50 -19.01 -20.32
N ILE A 247 -12.82 -19.15 -20.43
CA ILE A 247 -13.53 -18.90 -21.70
C ILE A 247 -13.36 -17.44 -22.14
N THR A 248 -13.49 -16.50 -21.19
CA THR A 248 -13.28 -15.06 -21.43
C THR A 248 -11.87 -14.79 -21.97
N MET A 249 -10.86 -15.39 -21.34
CA MET A 249 -9.45 -15.30 -21.74
C MET A 249 -9.21 -15.83 -23.16
N MET A 250 -9.72 -17.03 -23.46
CA MET A 250 -9.56 -17.65 -24.77
C MET A 250 -10.26 -16.84 -25.87
N LYS A 251 -11.49 -16.38 -25.63
CA LYS A 251 -12.23 -15.54 -26.59
C LYS A 251 -11.52 -14.21 -26.87
N LEU A 252 -10.98 -13.57 -25.84
CA LEU A 252 -10.22 -12.33 -26.01
C LEU A 252 -8.92 -12.58 -26.81
N ASN A 253 -8.22 -13.68 -26.53
CA ASN A 253 -6.99 -14.03 -27.23
C ASN A 253 -7.24 -14.26 -28.73
N ILE A 254 -8.25 -15.07 -29.07
CA ILE A 254 -8.66 -15.32 -30.46
C ILE A 254 -9.03 -14.01 -31.17
N ARG A 255 -9.77 -13.13 -30.50
CA ARG A 255 -10.17 -11.82 -31.04
C ARG A 255 -8.95 -10.96 -31.37
N VAL A 256 -8.02 -10.82 -30.43
CA VAL A 256 -6.80 -10.01 -30.59
C VAL A 256 -5.93 -10.58 -31.71
N ARG A 257 -5.72 -11.90 -31.75
CA ARG A 257 -4.97 -12.57 -32.82
C ARG A 257 -5.59 -12.36 -34.19
N ASN A 258 -6.91 -12.51 -34.33
CA ASN A 258 -7.59 -12.29 -35.60
C ASN A 258 -7.49 -10.83 -36.08
N LEU A 259 -7.60 -9.87 -35.17
CA LEU A 259 -7.44 -8.46 -35.50
C LEU A 259 -6.00 -8.13 -35.91
N LEU A 260 -5.02 -8.67 -35.19
CA LEU A 260 -3.60 -8.48 -35.51
C LEU A 260 -3.24 -9.12 -36.85
N PHE A 261 -3.66 -10.37 -37.09
CA PHE A 261 -3.45 -11.05 -38.37
C PHE A 261 -4.06 -10.25 -39.52
N ARG A 262 -5.33 -9.83 -39.39
CA ARG A 262 -6.00 -8.98 -40.40
C ARG A 262 -5.29 -7.66 -40.64
N SER A 263 -4.70 -7.06 -39.59
CA SER A 263 -3.95 -5.80 -39.71
C SER A 263 -2.61 -6.00 -40.41
N ILE A 264 -1.89 -7.09 -40.11
CA ILE A 264 -0.62 -7.44 -40.74
C ILE A 264 -0.84 -7.76 -42.22
N SER A 265 -1.83 -8.58 -42.56
CA SER A 265 -2.13 -8.95 -43.96
C SER A 265 -2.57 -7.77 -44.86
N ARG A 266 -2.92 -6.63 -44.29
CA ARG A 266 -3.32 -5.41 -45.02
C ARG A 266 -2.19 -4.39 -45.15
N GLN A 267 -1.00 -4.68 -44.63
CA GLN A 267 0.16 -3.80 -44.79
C GLN A 267 0.70 -3.83 -46.21
N GLU A 268 1.43 -2.78 -46.57
CA GLU A 268 2.15 -2.66 -47.84
C GLU A 268 3.35 -3.61 -47.91
N ILE A 269 3.79 -3.94 -49.13
CA ILE A 269 4.92 -4.86 -49.36
C ILE A 269 6.19 -4.37 -48.66
N GLY A 270 6.43 -3.05 -48.62
CA GLY A 270 7.57 -2.46 -47.90
C GLY A 270 7.61 -2.77 -46.41
N PHE A 271 6.46 -3.00 -45.75
CA PHE A 271 6.42 -3.48 -44.37
C PHE A 271 7.00 -4.90 -44.27
N PHE A 272 6.63 -5.79 -45.18
CA PHE A 272 7.10 -7.18 -45.20
C PHE A 272 8.58 -7.29 -45.59
N ASP A 273 9.11 -6.35 -46.37
CA ASP A 273 10.54 -6.25 -46.67
C ASP A 273 11.36 -5.79 -45.44
N SER A 274 10.75 -4.97 -44.57
CA SER A 274 11.41 -4.41 -43.39
C SER A 274 11.37 -5.30 -42.14
N VAL A 275 10.31 -6.09 -41.95
CA VAL A 275 10.08 -6.90 -40.74
C VAL A 275 10.24 -8.39 -41.05
N LYS A 276 11.04 -9.10 -40.24
CA LYS A 276 11.26 -10.54 -40.42
C LYS A 276 9.99 -11.34 -40.10
N THR A 277 9.70 -12.39 -40.88
CA THR A 277 8.55 -13.29 -40.65
C THR A 277 8.54 -13.89 -39.23
N GLY A 278 9.71 -14.19 -38.67
CA GLY A 278 9.85 -14.68 -37.29
C GLY A 278 9.39 -13.67 -36.24
N GLU A 279 9.62 -12.37 -36.46
CA GLU A 279 9.16 -11.31 -35.55
C GLU A 279 7.64 -11.16 -35.61
N MET A 280 7.04 -11.17 -36.81
CA MET A 280 5.58 -11.12 -36.97
C MET A 280 4.90 -12.32 -36.30
N THR A 281 5.46 -13.51 -36.48
CA THR A 281 4.93 -14.75 -35.87
C THR A 281 5.05 -14.71 -34.35
N SER A 282 6.18 -14.21 -33.82
CA SER A 282 6.38 -14.02 -32.38
C SER A 282 5.39 -13.02 -31.79
N ARG A 283 5.21 -11.85 -32.42
CA ARG A 283 4.20 -10.86 -32.00
C ARG A 283 2.80 -11.44 -32.05
N LEU A 284 2.46 -12.19 -33.10
CA LEU A 284 1.15 -12.82 -33.26
C LEU A 284 0.88 -13.88 -32.20
N ASN A 285 1.88 -14.68 -31.81
CA ASN A 285 1.70 -15.77 -30.87
C ASN A 285 2.01 -15.39 -29.42
N SER A 286 3.24 -14.98 -29.13
CA SER A 286 3.76 -14.77 -27.78
C SER A 286 3.23 -13.47 -27.16
N ASP A 287 3.32 -12.35 -27.87
CA ASP A 287 2.95 -11.04 -27.31
C ASP A 287 1.44 -10.92 -27.10
N THR A 288 0.63 -11.40 -28.05
CA THR A 288 -0.84 -11.39 -27.91
C THR A 288 -1.31 -12.28 -26.77
N THR A 289 -0.68 -13.44 -26.57
CA THR A 289 -0.99 -14.35 -25.48
C THR A 289 -0.63 -13.70 -24.18
N THR A 290 0.65 -13.45 -23.94
CA THR A 290 1.16 -12.83 -22.71
C THR A 290 0.36 -11.58 -22.32
N SER A 291 0.08 -10.68 -23.27
CA SER A 291 -0.71 -9.47 -23.00
C SER A 291 -2.14 -9.79 -22.57
N THR A 292 -2.84 -10.69 -23.29
CA THR A 292 -4.23 -11.05 -22.97
C THR A 292 -4.32 -11.78 -21.64
N GLU A 293 -3.40 -12.70 -21.38
CA GLU A 293 -3.34 -13.47 -20.13
C GLU A 293 -3.13 -12.54 -18.94
N MET A 294 -2.11 -11.67 -19.01
CA MET A 294 -1.85 -10.68 -17.97
C MET A 294 -3.06 -9.80 -17.70
N LEU A 295 -3.73 -9.32 -18.75
CA LEU A 295 -4.91 -8.47 -18.58
C LEU A 295 -6.06 -9.18 -17.87
N ILE A 296 -6.41 -10.39 -18.28
CA ILE A 296 -7.52 -11.14 -17.68
C ILE A 296 -7.16 -11.62 -16.27
N MET A 297 -5.92 -12.07 -16.03
CA MET A 297 -5.48 -12.46 -14.68
C MET A 297 -5.52 -11.29 -13.71
N ASN A 298 -4.97 -10.13 -14.09
CA ASN A 298 -5.01 -8.94 -13.24
C ASN A 298 -6.45 -8.47 -12.97
N LEU A 299 -7.32 -8.51 -13.98
CA LEU A 299 -8.72 -8.12 -13.82
C LEU A 299 -9.50 -9.11 -12.94
N LYS A 300 -9.23 -10.41 -13.07
CA LYS A 300 -9.78 -11.47 -12.22
C LYS A 300 -9.38 -11.25 -10.75
N VAL A 301 -8.09 -11.04 -10.49
CA VAL A 301 -7.56 -10.79 -9.13
C VAL A 301 -8.16 -9.49 -8.57
N PHE A 302 -8.12 -8.40 -9.33
CA PHE A 302 -8.67 -7.11 -8.92
C PHE A 302 -10.15 -7.21 -8.53
N CYS A 303 -10.98 -7.83 -9.38
CA CYS A 303 -12.41 -7.99 -9.08
C CYS A 303 -12.64 -8.88 -7.86
N ALA A 304 -11.88 -9.97 -7.73
CA ALA A 304 -11.95 -10.86 -6.56
C ALA A 304 -11.60 -10.14 -5.27
N THR A 305 -10.50 -9.38 -5.26
CA THR A 305 -10.07 -8.58 -4.12
C THR A 305 -11.11 -7.54 -3.74
N VAL A 306 -11.64 -6.77 -4.70
CA VAL A 306 -12.66 -5.74 -4.42
C VAL A 306 -13.91 -6.36 -3.80
N VAL A 307 -14.44 -7.44 -4.38
CA VAL A 307 -15.65 -8.10 -3.87
C VAL A 307 -15.41 -8.68 -2.47
N ARG A 308 -14.27 -9.35 -2.25
CA ARG A 308 -13.91 -9.89 -0.92
C ARG A 308 -13.80 -8.79 0.12
N VAL A 309 -13.07 -7.71 -0.18
CA VAL A 309 -12.90 -6.59 0.76
C VAL A 309 -14.25 -5.97 1.11
N VAL A 310 -15.10 -5.67 0.11
CA VAL A 310 -16.41 -5.04 0.34
C VAL A 310 -17.32 -5.93 1.18
N LEU A 311 -17.40 -7.23 0.84
CA LEU A 311 -18.22 -8.18 1.59
C LEU A 311 -17.69 -8.36 3.01
N THR A 312 -16.41 -8.71 3.18
CA THR A 312 -15.83 -8.95 4.50
C THR A 312 -15.95 -7.73 5.41
N VAL A 313 -15.64 -6.53 4.92
CA VAL A 313 -15.82 -5.29 5.69
C VAL A 313 -17.29 -5.06 6.04
N GLY A 314 -18.21 -5.26 5.09
CA GLY A 314 -19.65 -5.14 5.33
C GLY A 314 -20.16 -6.09 6.43
N PHE A 315 -19.68 -7.33 6.44
CA PHE A 315 -20.01 -8.30 7.49
C PHE A 315 -19.35 -7.94 8.83
N MET A 316 -18.08 -7.52 8.84
CA MET A 316 -17.42 -7.05 10.07
C MET A 316 -18.22 -5.92 10.74
N PHE A 317 -18.71 -4.95 9.96
CA PHE A 317 -19.56 -3.87 10.48
C PHE A 317 -20.88 -4.37 11.09
N LYS A 318 -21.48 -5.42 10.52
CA LYS A 318 -22.68 -6.06 11.08
C LYS A 318 -22.41 -6.74 12.42
N LEU A 319 -21.25 -7.38 12.59
CA LEU A 319 -20.88 -8.01 13.88
C LEU A 319 -20.58 -6.98 14.96
N SER A 320 -19.67 -6.05 14.68
CA SER A 320 -19.30 -4.99 15.60
C SER A 320 -18.70 -3.83 14.84
N TRP A 321 -19.45 -2.74 14.73
CA TRP A 321 -18.97 -1.51 14.13
C TRP A 321 -17.75 -0.93 14.88
N ARG A 322 -17.66 -1.14 16.21
CA ARG A 322 -16.55 -0.65 17.05
C ARG A 322 -15.23 -1.36 16.71
N LEU A 323 -15.25 -2.69 16.65
CA LEU A 323 -14.08 -3.47 16.24
C LEU A 323 -13.72 -3.24 14.78
N SER A 324 -14.71 -3.01 13.91
CA SER A 324 -14.50 -2.73 12.49
C SER A 324 -13.79 -1.41 12.25
N ILE A 325 -14.14 -0.35 12.98
CA ILE A 325 -13.43 0.93 12.86
C ILE A 325 -11.99 0.77 13.36
N LEU A 326 -11.80 0.06 14.48
CA LEU A 326 -10.47 -0.24 15.01
C LEU A 326 -9.59 -0.91 13.96
N THR A 327 -10.07 -1.97 13.30
CA THR A 327 -9.30 -2.66 12.26
C THR A 327 -9.08 -1.79 11.02
N LEU A 328 -10.13 -1.14 10.51
CA LEU A 328 -10.06 -0.28 9.30
C LEU A 328 -9.07 0.85 9.44
N LEU A 329 -8.89 1.36 10.64
CA LEU A 329 -8.03 2.48 10.92
C LEU A 329 -6.54 2.09 10.98
N LEU A 330 -6.24 0.81 11.24
CA LEU A 330 -4.89 0.28 11.17
C LEU A 330 -4.41 0.08 9.72
N PHE A 331 -5.32 -0.20 8.78
CA PHE A 331 -4.97 -0.46 7.37
C PHE A 331 -4.27 0.70 6.64
N PRO A 332 -4.69 1.99 6.76
CA PRO A 332 -3.99 3.11 6.16
C PRO A 332 -2.52 3.22 6.58
N VAL A 333 -2.20 2.84 7.82
CA VAL A 333 -0.83 2.84 8.32
C VAL A 333 0.00 1.79 7.58
N ILE A 334 -0.51 0.57 7.46
CA ILE A 334 0.13 -0.52 6.68
C ILE A 334 0.29 -0.10 5.22
N ALA A 335 -0.78 0.42 4.60
CA ALA A 335 -0.78 0.82 3.20
C ALA A 335 0.27 1.91 2.93
N LEU A 336 0.49 2.83 3.87
CA LEU A 336 1.53 3.84 3.77
C LEU A 336 2.91 3.19 3.82
N VAL A 337 3.17 2.29 4.78
CA VAL A 337 4.43 1.54 4.87
C VAL A 337 4.68 0.72 3.60
N ALA A 338 3.70 -0.04 3.12
CA ALA A 338 3.78 -0.83 1.90
C ALA A 338 4.08 0.04 0.67
N LYS A 339 3.42 1.20 0.53
CA LYS A 339 3.71 2.16 -0.55
C LYS A 339 5.16 2.65 -0.53
N MET A 340 5.74 2.82 0.65
CA MET A 340 7.13 3.25 0.78
C MET A 340 8.11 2.15 0.38
N TYR A 341 7.92 0.95 0.90
CA TYR A 341 8.70 -0.22 0.52
C TYR A 341 8.59 -0.49 -0.97
N GLY A 342 7.39 -0.43 -1.55
CA GLY A 342 7.17 -0.57 -2.99
C GLY A 342 7.94 0.44 -3.84
N LYS A 343 8.07 1.70 -3.40
CA LYS A 343 8.91 2.69 -4.09
C LYS A 343 10.40 2.34 -4.01
N CYS A 344 10.86 1.88 -2.86
CA CYS A 344 12.25 1.49 -2.65
C CYS A 344 12.60 0.26 -3.51
N LEU A 345 11.76 -0.77 -3.46
CA LEU A 345 11.88 -1.99 -4.25
C LEU A 345 11.87 -1.68 -5.74
N LYS A 346 10.94 -0.85 -6.22
CA LYS A 346 10.91 -0.43 -7.63
C LYS A 346 12.20 0.26 -8.09
N LYS A 347 12.83 1.05 -7.21
CA LYS A 347 14.11 1.70 -7.51
C LYS A 347 15.24 0.66 -7.60
N VAL A 348 15.33 -0.24 -6.64
CA VAL A 348 16.35 -1.31 -6.62
C VAL A 348 16.17 -2.26 -7.81
N ALA A 349 14.94 -2.65 -8.13
CA ALA A 349 14.63 -3.47 -9.31
C ALA A 349 15.08 -2.81 -10.62
N LYS A 350 14.92 -1.48 -10.74
CA LYS A 350 15.45 -0.74 -11.90
C LYS A 350 16.98 -0.74 -11.95
N GLU A 351 17.64 -0.59 -10.80
CA GLU A 351 19.10 -0.67 -10.69
C GLU A 351 19.60 -2.07 -11.06
N ILE A 352 18.94 -3.13 -10.59
CA ILE A 352 19.20 -4.53 -10.94
C ILE A 352 19.09 -4.74 -12.45
N GLN A 353 17.98 -4.31 -13.06
CA GLN A 353 17.79 -4.43 -14.51
C GLN A 353 18.87 -3.69 -15.31
N THR A 354 19.27 -2.51 -14.85
CA THR A 354 20.34 -1.73 -15.49
C THR A 354 21.70 -2.41 -15.34
N SER A 355 21.95 -3.06 -14.19
CA SER A 355 23.19 -3.80 -13.94
C SER A 355 23.25 -5.09 -14.76
N PHE A 356 22.12 -5.78 -14.94
CA PHE A 356 22.01 -6.92 -15.85
C PHE A 356 22.25 -6.50 -17.31
N ALA A 357 21.69 -5.38 -17.76
CA ALA A 357 21.95 -4.86 -19.11
C ALA A 357 23.46 -4.67 -19.34
N LYS A 358 24.17 -4.06 -18.38
CA LYS A 358 25.63 -3.90 -18.43
C LYS A 358 26.42 -5.20 -18.44
N ALA A 359 25.89 -6.27 -17.86
CA ALA A 359 26.51 -7.60 -17.92
C ALA A 359 26.26 -8.24 -19.30
N ASN A 360 25.05 -8.10 -19.82
CA ASN A 360 24.68 -8.56 -21.16
C ASN A 360 25.48 -7.83 -22.25
N ASP A 361 25.74 -6.53 -22.11
CA ASP A 361 26.58 -5.77 -23.05
C ASP A 361 27.98 -6.39 -23.17
N VAL A 362 28.57 -6.85 -22.05
CA VAL A 362 29.88 -7.52 -22.06
C VAL A 362 29.79 -8.87 -22.77
N ALA A 363 28.74 -9.64 -22.51
CA ALA A 363 28.54 -10.92 -23.18
C ALA A 363 28.34 -10.74 -24.70
N GLU A 364 27.55 -9.76 -25.10
CA GLU A 364 27.28 -9.42 -26.50
C GLU A 364 28.56 -8.95 -27.20
N GLU A 365 29.33 -8.04 -26.59
CA GLU A 365 30.63 -7.59 -27.10
C GLU A 365 31.61 -8.76 -27.29
N THR A 366 31.68 -9.66 -26.31
CA THR A 366 32.55 -10.85 -26.32
C THR A 366 32.15 -11.82 -27.43
N TYR A 367 30.86 -12.11 -27.57
CA TYR A 367 30.38 -13.04 -28.59
C TYR A 367 30.48 -12.47 -30.01
N ALA A 368 30.19 -11.18 -30.18
CA ALA A 368 30.34 -10.50 -31.46
C ALA A 368 31.81 -10.48 -31.93
N ASN A 369 32.76 -10.34 -30.99
CA ASN A 369 34.19 -10.24 -31.27
C ASN A 369 34.99 -11.49 -30.86
N MET A 370 34.35 -12.66 -30.82
CA MET A 370 34.96 -13.89 -30.30
C MET A 370 36.28 -14.28 -31.01
N ARG A 371 36.41 -13.97 -32.30
CA ARG A 371 37.65 -14.19 -33.06
C ARG A 371 38.82 -13.37 -32.50
N THR A 372 38.56 -12.13 -32.11
CA THR A 372 39.55 -11.22 -31.51
C THR A 372 39.93 -11.70 -30.11
N VAL A 373 38.95 -12.11 -29.29
CA VAL A 373 39.22 -12.64 -27.94
C VAL A 373 40.13 -13.87 -28.02
N ARG A 374 39.84 -14.79 -28.94
CA ARG A 374 40.66 -15.99 -29.21
C ARG A 374 42.05 -15.66 -29.77
N SER A 375 42.19 -14.64 -30.62
CA SER A 375 43.50 -14.27 -31.15
C SER A 375 44.45 -13.72 -30.08
N PHE A 376 43.90 -13.18 -28.99
CA PHE A 376 44.66 -12.71 -27.83
C PHE A 376 44.69 -13.70 -26.65
N ALA A 377 44.09 -14.89 -26.79
CA ALA A 377 43.97 -15.89 -25.72
C ALA A 377 43.44 -15.30 -24.38
N ASN A 378 42.42 -14.43 -24.46
CA ASN A 378 41.88 -13.66 -23.32
C ASN A 378 40.49 -14.16 -22.85
N GLU A 379 40.13 -15.41 -23.13
CA GLU A 379 38.82 -15.99 -22.79
C GLU A 379 38.55 -15.96 -21.29
N ASP A 380 39.53 -16.37 -20.47
CA ASP A 380 39.41 -16.38 -19.01
C ASP A 380 39.23 -14.96 -18.46
N ARG A 381 39.91 -13.97 -19.07
CA ARG A 381 39.79 -12.56 -18.69
C ARG A 381 38.40 -11.99 -18.96
N GLU A 382 37.80 -12.32 -20.11
CA GLU A 382 36.42 -11.90 -20.40
C GLU A 382 35.41 -12.62 -19.50
N CYS A 383 35.65 -13.90 -19.15
CA CYS A 383 34.85 -14.61 -18.15
C CYS A 383 34.92 -13.93 -16.77
N GLU A 384 36.10 -13.53 -16.31
CA GLU A 384 36.28 -12.77 -15.07
C GLU A 384 35.59 -11.40 -15.14
N ARG A 385 35.68 -10.69 -16.28
CA ARG A 385 34.99 -9.41 -16.49
C ARG A 385 33.48 -9.56 -16.38
N TYR A 386 32.90 -10.59 -17.01
CA TYR A 386 31.47 -10.89 -16.90
C TYR A 386 31.07 -11.28 -15.47
N SER A 387 31.87 -12.12 -14.81
CA SER A 387 31.69 -12.49 -13.39
C SER A 387 31.70 -11.28 -12.47
N GLY A 388 32.63 -10.33 -12.68
CA GLY A 388 32.70 -9.07 -11.94
C GLY A 388 31.42 -8.23 -12.06
N ARG A 389 30.82 -8.16 -13.26
CA ARG A 389 29.53 -7.48 -13.48
C ARG A 389 28.38 -8.22 -12.79
N LEU A 390 28.40 -9.55 -12.76
CA LEU A 390 27.41 -10.33 -12.01
C LEU A 390 27.53 -10.16 -10.49
N LEU A 391 28.74 -9.96 -9.96
CA LEU A 391 28.91 -9.64 -8.53
C LEU A 391 28.27 -8.31 -8.15
N ASP A 392 28.25 -7.32 -9.05
CA ASP A 392 27.55 -6.06 -8.81
C ASP A 392 26.02 -6.24 -8.84
N VAL A 393 25.51 -7.08 -9.73
CA VAL A 393 24.11 -7.52 -9.71
C VAL A 393 23.78 -8.21 -8.39
N TYR A 394 24.63 -9.13 -7.93
CA TYR A 394 24.45 -9.86 -6.67
C TYR A 394 24.30 -8.91 -5.47
N LYS A 395 25.14 -7.87 -5.36
CA LYS A 395 25.02 -6.88 -4.28
C LYS A 395 23.67 -6.17 -4.29
N LEU A 396 23.13 -5.86 -5.47
CA LEU A 396 21.83 -5.21 -5.62
C LEU A 396 20.67 -6.17 -5.28
N VAL A 397 20.74 -7.41 -5.75
CA VAL A 397 19.76 -8.46 -5.41
C VAL A 397 19.78 -8.78 -3.92
N PHE A 398 20.95 -8.82 -3.29
CA PHE A 398 21.07 -8.99 -1.84
C PHE A 398 20.38 -7.85 -1.07
N ARG A 399 20.54 -6.61 -1.54
CA ARG A 399 19.83 -5.45 -0.98
C ARG A 399 18.33 -5.53 -1.18
N GLU A 400 17.87 -5.97 -2.35
CA GLU A 400 16.44 -6.22 -2.61
C GLU A 400 15.88 -7.29 -1.65
N ALA A 401 16.59 -8.41 -1.49
CA ALA A 401 16.20 -9.49 -0.59
C ALA A 401 16.10 -9.02 0.87
N PHE A 402 17.06 -8.21 1.34
CA PHE A 402 16.99 -7.62 2.68
C PHE A 402 15.79 -6.67 2.84
N LEU A 403 15.50 -5.85 1.83
CA LEU A 403 14.33 -4.97 1.84
C LEU A 403 13.02 -5.77 1.91
N LEU A 404 12.88 -6.80 1.08
CA LEU A 404 11.72 -7.71 1.09
C LEU A 404 11.59 -8.44 2.43
N GLY A 405 12.67 -9.02 2.94
CA GLY A 405 12.67 -9.72 4.23
C GLY A 405 12.28 -8.80 5.39
N SER A 406 12.78 -7.56 5.40
CA SER A 406 12.39 -6.57 6.41
C SER A 406 10.92 -6.16 6.30
N PHE A 407 10.40 -6.02 5.08
CA PHE A 407 9.00 -5.68 4.83
C PHE A 407 8.07 -6.77 5.37
N LEU A 408 8.31 -8.03 5.00
CA LEU A 408 7.52 -9.18 5.44
C LEU A 408 7.55 -9.34 6.97
N THR A 409 8.71 -9.07 7.60
CA THR A 409 8.83 -9.13 9.07
C THR A 409 7.97 -8.05 9.75
N ILE A 410 8.00 -6.81 9.22
CA ILE A 410 7.20 -5.69 9.76
C ILE A 410 5.70 -5.95 9.56
N GLU A 411 5.32 -6.44 8.38
CA GLU A 411 3.95 -6.82 8.07
C GLU A 411 3.43 -7.91 9.02
N HIS A 412 4.22 -8.96 9.24
CA HIS A 412 3.86 -10.04 10.15
C HIS A 412 3.74 -9.56 11.61
N LEU A 413 4.70 -8.75 12.08
CA LEU A 413 4.64 -8.14 13.41
C LEU A 413 3.38 -7.28 13.57
N PHE A 414 3.05 -6.48 12.55
CA PHE A 414 1.86 -5.66 12.55
C PHE A 414 0.59 -6.49 12.66
N ALA A 415 0.51 -7.60 11.91
CA ALA A 415 -0.64 -8.51 11.97
C ALA A 415 -0.82 -9.12 13.37
N LEU A 416 0.28 -9.49 14.05
CA LEU A 416 0.23 -9.99 15.43
C LEU A 416 -0.23 -8.90 16.41
N VAL A 417 0.29 -7.68 16.29
CA VAL A 417 -0.15 -6.54 17.11
C VAL A 417 -1.64 -6.26 16.91
N GLN A 418 -2.12 -6.27 15.66
CA GLN A 418 -3.52 -6.08 15.34
C GLN A 418 -4.40 -7.20 15.93
N LEU A 419 -3.93 -8.46 15.90
CA LEU A 419 -4.63 -9.59 16.53
C LEU A 419 -4.75 -9.41 18.04
N VAL A 420 -3.63 -9.08 18.72
CA VAL A 420 -3.61 -8.84 20.17
C VAL A 420 -4.54 -7.67 20.54
N LEU A 421 -4.54 -6.60 19.75
CA LEU A 421 -5.40 -5.45 19.98
C LEU A 421 -6.89 -5.80 19.82
N THR A 422 -7.24 -6.56 18.78
CA THR A 422 -8.60 -7.08 18.57
C THR A 422 -9.01 -8.00 19.72
N LEU A 423 -8.12 -8.87 20.20
CA LEU A 423 -8.43 -9.79 21.30
C LEU A 423 -8.61 -9.05 22.61
N TYR A 424 -7.76 -8.05 22.89
CA TYR A 424 -7.84 -7.23 24.09
C TYR A 424 -9.13 -6.41 24.13
N TYR A 425 -9.41 -5.64 23.08
CA TYR A 425 -10.61 -4.81 23.02
C TYR A 425 -11.88 -5.66 22.85
N GLY A 426 -11.85 -6.66 21.99
CA GLY A 426 -12.96 -7.58 21.79
C GLY A 426 -13.29 -8.39 23.05
N GLY A 427 -12.28 -8.84 23.79
CA GLY A 427 -12.45 -9.51 25.08
C GLY A 427 -13.10 -8.60 26.12
N HIS A 428 -12.71 -7.32 26.18
CA HIS A 428 -13.39 -6.33 27.01
C HIS A 428 -14.87 -6.17 26.65
N LEU A 429 -15.22 -6.14 25.35
CA LEU A 429 -16.61 -6.10 24.90
C LEU A 429 -17.42 -7.34 25.29
N VAL A 430 -16.78 -8.50 25.34
CA VAL A 430 -17.40 -9.77 25.79
C VAL A 430 -17.68 -9.73 27.29
N ILE A 431 -16.72 -9.24 28.09
CA ILE A 431 -16.89 -9.08 29.55
C ILE A 431 -18.05 -8.12 29.85
N LEU A 432 -18.18 -7.04 29.08
CA LEU A 432 -19.28 -6.08 29.18
C LEU A 432 -20.61 -6.58 28.61
N LYS A 433 -20.70 -7.85 28.17
CA LYS A 433 -21.88 -8.47 27.53
C LYS A 433 -22.41 -7.71 26.30
N LYS A 434 -21.59 -6.88 25.65
CA LYS A 434 -21.93 -6.16 24.41
C LYS A 434 -21.64 -6.98 23.16
N LEU A 435 -20.85 -8.05 23.28
CA LEU A 435 -20.48 -8.98 22.22
C LEU A 435 -20.45 -10.39 22.80
N THR A 436 -20.85 -11.40 22.03
CA THR A 436 -20.68 -12.81 22.44
C THR A 436 -19.27 -13.29 22.11
N GLY A 437 -18.76 -14.27 22.87
CA GLY A 437 -17.45 -14.89 22.57
C GLY A 437 -17.41 -15.49 21.15
N GLY A 438 -18.53 -16.04 20.69
CA GLY A 438 -18.71 -16.49 19.31
C GLY A 438 -18.46 -15.39 18.28
N ASN A 439 -19.16 -14.26 18.42
CA ASN A 439 -19.01 -13.14 17.49
C ASN A 439 -17.58 -12.58 17.47
N LEU A 440 -16.85 -12.65 18.59
CA LEU A 440 -15.43 -12.29 18.62
C LEU A 440 -14.57 -13.23 17.79
N VAL A 441 -14.78 -14.55 17.89
CA VAL A 441 -14.05 -15.54 17.08
C VAL A 441 -14.38 -15.35 15.60
N SER A 442 -15.66 -15.18 15.22
CA SER A 442 -16.03 -14.87 13.84
C SER A 442 -15.39 -13.57 13.35
N PHE A 443 -15.32 -12.54 14.19
CA PHE A 443 -14.66 -11.28 13.83
C PHE A 443 -13.17 -11.49 13.53
N ILE A 444 -12.47 -12.29 14.33
CA ILE A 444 -11.05 -12.63 14.10
C ILE A 444 -10.88 -13.40 12.79
N LEU A 445 -11.78 -14.35 12.47
CA LEU A 445 -11.76 -15.07 11.20
C LEU A 445 -11.96 -14.12 10.00
N TYR A 446 -12.93 -13.20 10.09
CA TYR A 446 -13.12 -12.20 9.04
C TYR A 446 -11.96 -11.23 8.92
N GLN A 447 -11.33 -10.85 10.02
CA GLN A 447 -10.12 -10.05 10.01
C GLN A 447 -8.98 -10.77 9.27
N SER A 448 -8.82 -12.09 9.45
CA SER A 448 -7.86 -12.88 8.66
C SER A 448 -8.20 -12.86 7.17
N HIS A 449 -9.46 -13.12 6.81
CA HIS A 449 -9.88 -13.08 5.41
C HIS A 449 -9.72 -11.70 4.76
N LEU A 450 -9.89 -10.62 5.52
CA LEU A 450 -9.65 -9.26 5.04
C LEU A 450 -8.15 -9.02 4.76
N ARG A 451 -7.26 -9.53 5.63
CA ARG A 451 -5.81 -9.45 5.42
C ARG A 451 -5.40 -10.23 4.18
N ASP A 452 -5.84 -11.48 4.05
CA ASP A 452 -5.49 -12.35 2.91
C ASP A 452 -6.03 -11.82 1.58
N ALA A 453 -7.03 -10.91 1.60
CA ALA A 453 -7.53 -10.25 0.41
C ALA A 453 -6.70 -9.01 0.00
N LEU A 454 -5.92 -8.46 0.93
CA LEU A 454 -5.12 -7.25 0.74
C LEU A 454 -3.64 -7.53 0.45
N GLU A 455 -3.14 -8.69 0.86
CA GLU A 455 -1.92 -9.32 0.33
C GLU A 455 -2.11 -9.74 -1.14
#